data_AF-A0A961YU88-F1
#
_entry.id   AF-A0A961YU88-F1
#
_cell.length_a   1.000
_cell.length_b   1.000
_cell.length_c   1.000
_cell.angle_alpha   90.00
_cell.angle_beta   90.00
_cell.angle_gamma   90.00
#
_symmetry.space_group_name_H-M   'P 1'
#
loop_
_entity.id
_entity.type
_entity.pdbx_description
1 polymer ?
#
loop_
_entity_poly.entity_id
_entity_poly.type
_entity_poly.pdbx_seq_one_letter_code
_entity_poly.pdbx_strand_id
1 'polypeptide(L)'
;MADAGSPQATDDKLEALDRLCGTIAGNLTDGLALARDNPGRTPPAWSVTGAGGVRVLTFGLVDRTFFWTWDEGVSNHYAKDAATMTRVILEELRRFGHVV
;
A
#
# COMPACT_ATOMS: atom_id res chain seq x y z
N MET A 1 -8.93 7.52 26.44
CA MET A 1 -8.22 6.23 26.51
C MET A 1 -8.07 5.74 25.09
N ALA A 2 -6.84 5.65 24.58
CA ALA A 2 -6.60 5.09 23.26
C ALA A 2 -6.93 3.61 23.30
N ASP A 3 -7.92 3.18 22.52
CA ASP A 3 -8.14 1.78 22.19
C ASP A 3 -6.89 1.32 21.43
N ALA A 4 -5.92 0.76 22.14
CA ALA A 4 -4.82 0.04 21.53
C ALA A 4 -5.41 -1.28 21.04
N GLY A 5 -5.56 -1.42 19.73
CA GLY A 5 -6.18 -2.62 19.16
C GLY A 5 -5.49 -3.88 19.61
N SER A 6 -6.23 -4.98 19.58
CA SER A 6 -5.64 -6.28 19.83
C SER A 6 -4.43 -6.50 18.91
N PRO A 7 -3.31 -7.03 19.44
CA PRO A 7 -2.13 -7.37 18.65
C PRO A 7 -2.48 -8.19 17.40
N GLN A 8 -3.39 -9.15 17.55
CA GLN A 8 -3.88 -10.00 16.47
C GLN A 8 -4.52 -9.24 15.30
N ALA A 9 -5.31 -8.19 15.57
CA ALA A 9 -5.90 -7.38 14.50
C ALA A 9 -4.86 -6.52 13.77
N THR A 10 -3.73 -6.22 14.43
CA THR A 10 -2.60 -5.53 13.80
C THR A 10 -1.85 -6.51 12.90
N ASP A 11 -1.61 -7.73 13.38
CA ASP A 11 -0.96 -8.79 12.60
C ASP A 11 -1.75 -9.12 11.33
N ASP A 12 -3.08 -9.29 11.41
CA ASP A 12 -3.95 -9.55 10.25
C ASP A 12 -3.84 -8.45 9.17
N LYS A 13 -3.66 -7.19 9.60
CA LYS A 13 -3.54 -6.04 8.69
C LYS A 13 -2.18 -5.98 8.03
N LEU A 14 -1.12 -6.33 8.75
CA LEU A 14 0.22 -6.44 8.19
C LEU A 14 0.30 -7.59 7.19
N GLU A 15 -0.29 -8.74 7.51
CA GLU A 15 -0.38 -9.85 6.55
C GLU A 15 -1.14 -9.47 5.28
N ALA A 16 -2.22 -8.69 5.39
CA ALA A 16 -2.94 -8.20 4.23
C ALA A 16 -2.08 -7.29 3.34
N LEU A 17 -1.25 -6.43 3.93
CA LEU A 17 -0.29 -5.61 3.19
C LEU A 17 0.78 -6.45 2.52
N ASP A 18 1.32 -7.47 3.19
CA ASP A 18 2.33 -8.35 2.62
C ASP A 18 1.78 -9.14 1.43
N ARG A 19 0.53 -9.63 1.52
CA ARG A 19 -0.17 -10.27 0.39
C ARG A 19 -0.37 -9.31 -0.78
N LEU A 20 -0.78 -8.07 -0.51
CA LEU A 20 -0.92 -7.04 -1.53
C LEU A 20 0.44 -6.73 -2.19
N CYS A 21 1.50 -6.59 -1.40
CA CYS A 21 2.86 -6.38 -1.91
C CYS A 21 3.30 -7.51 -2.84
N GLY A 22 3.09 -8.77 -2.44
CA GLY A 22 3.39 -9.93 -3.27
C GLY A 22 2.61 -9.92 -4.60
N THR A 23 1.34 -9.51 -4.55
CA THR A 23 0.49 -9.39 -5.75
C THR A 23 0.98 -8.28 -6.67
N ILE A 24 1.28 -7.10 -6.13
CA ILE A 24 1.81 -5.98 -6.92
C ILE A 24 3.14 -6.38 -7.54
N ALA A 25 4.12 -6.82 -6.74
CA ALA A 25 5.46 -7.15 -7.20
C ALA A 25 5.46 -8.24 -8.29
N GLY A 26 4.55 -9.21 -8.22
CA GLY A 26 4.42 -10.28 -9.22
C GLY A 26 3.81 -9.83 -10.55
N ASN A 27 3.20 -8.65 -10.62
CA ASN A 27 2.47 -8.17 -11.80
C ASN A 27 2.90 -6.76 -12.25
N LEU A 28 3.95 -6.16 -11.65
CA LEU A 28 4.40 -4.83 -12.06
C LEU A 28 4.86 -4.81 -13.51
N THR A 29 4.44 -3.79 -14.25
CA THR A 29 4.95 -3.49 -15.58
C THR A 29 6.44 -3.12 -15.52
N ASP A 30 7.19 -3.43 -16.56
CA ASP A 30 8.62 -3.11 -16.69
C ASP A 30 8.93 -1.64 -16.36
N GLY A 31 10.01 -1.43 -15.60
CA GLY A 31 10.45 -0.09 -15.19
C GLY A 31 9.77 0.45 -13.93
N LEU A 32 8.82 -0.27 -13.35
CA LEU A 32 8.28 0.00 -12.02
C LEU A 32 8.95 -0.89 -10.96
N ALA A 33 9.07 -0.36 -9.75
CA ALA A 33 9.58 -1.09 -8.60
C ALA A 33 8.71 -0.83 -7.37
N LEU A 34 8.43 -1.90 -6.61
CA LEU A 34 7.86 -1.82 -5.27
C LEU A 34 8.98 -1.75 -4.25
N ALA A 35 8.95 -0.76 -3.37
CA ALA A 35 9.92 -0.59 -2.29
C ALA A 35 9.21 -0.33 -0.96
N ARG A 36 9.83 -0.75 0.15
CA ARG A 36 9.41 -0.36 1.50
C ARG A 36 10.09 0.94 1.89
N ASP A 37 9.34 1.99 2.16
CA ASP A 37 9.89 3.34 2.41
C ASP A 37 10.55 3.46 3.80
N ASN A 38 10.06 2.70 4.78
CA ASN A 38 10.52 2.81 6.16
C ASN A 38 10.73 1.43 6.83
N PRO A 39 11.74 0.67 6.36
CA PRO A 39 12.05 -0.63 6.94
C PRO A 39 12.29 -0.50 8.46
N GLY A 40 11.50 -1.22 9.25
CA GLY A 40 11.62 -1.26 10.71
C GLY A 40 11.00 -0.07 11.46
N ARG A 41 10.24 0.82 10.81
CA ARG A 41 9.53 1.92 11.48
C ARG A 41 8.02 1.87 11.24
N THR A 42 7.27 2.38 12.21
CA THR A 42 5.82 2.61 12.12
C THR A 42 5.53 4.06 11.71
N PRO A 43 4.47 4.32 10.91
CA PRO A 43 3.58 3.35 10.27
C PRO A 43 4.24 2.64 9.09
N PRO A 44 4.16 1.31 8.91
CA PRO A 44 4.77 0.65 7.77
C PRO A 44 4.18 1.18 6.46
N ALA A 45 5.07 1.53 5.52
CA ALA A 45 4.72 2.13 4.24
C ALA A 45 5.55 1.53 3.09
N TRP A 46 4.92 1.44 1.94
CA TRP A 46 5.48 1.00 0.67
C TRP A 46 5.11 1.97 -0.43
N SER A 47 5.97 2.01 -1.44
CA SER A 47 5.77 2.82 -2.63
C SER A 47 6.00 2.01 -3.88
N VAL A 48 5.20 2.29 -4.91
CA VAL A 48 5.54 1.92 -6.29
C VAL A 48 6.14 3.15 -6.96
N THR A 49 7.33 2.98 -7.52
CA THR A 49 8.09 4.05 -8.17
C THR A 49 8.48 3.63 -9.58
N GLY A 50 8.36 4.54 -10.54
CA GLY A 50 8.86 4.35 -11.90
C GLY A 50 10.28 4.87 -12.10
N ALA A 51 10.75 4.75 -13.34
CA ALA A 51 12.02 5.32 -13.79
C ALA A 51 12.09 6.83 -13.45
N GLY A 52 13.26 7.27 -12.96
CA GLY A 52 13.45 8.65 -12.52
C GLY A 52 12.92 8.97 -11.12
N GLY A 53 12.43 7.97 -10.38
CA GLY A 53 11.98 8.13 -8.99
C GLY A 53 10.56 8.69 -8.85
N VAL A 54 9.81 8.77 -9.94
CA VAL A 54 8.41 9.21 -9.92
C VAL A 54 7.58 8.21 -9.13
N ARG A 55 6.95 8.68 -8.06
CA ARG A 55 6.12 7.84 -7.21
C ARG A 55 4.69 7.80 -7.74
N VAL A 56 4.23 6.61 -8.12
CA VAL A 56 2.87 6.41 -8.64
C VAL A 56 1.89 6.07 -7.54
N LEU A 57 2.36 5.39 -6.48
CA LEU A 57 1.54 4.95 -5.36
C LEU A 57 2.37 4.98 -4.07
N THR A 58 1.79 5.45 -2.97
CA THR A 58 2.24 5.13 -1.61
C THR A 58 1.09 4.44 -0.89
N PHE A 59 1.36 3.42 -0.09
CA PHE A 59 0.34 2.76 0.73
C PHE A 59 0.93 2.16 1.99
N GLY A 60 0.09 1.92 2.98
CA GLY A 60 0.55 1.37 4.25
C GLY A 60 -0.54 1.32 5.31
N LEU A 61 -0.11 1.29 6.58
CA LEU A 61 -0.99 1.16 7.73
C LEU A 61 -0.64 2.17 8.82
N VAL A 62 -1.57 3.04 9.18
CA VAL A 62 -1.45 3.97 10.32
C VAL A 62 -2.61 3.76 11.28
N ASP A 63 -2.35 3.61 12.57
CA ASP A 63 -3.37 3.41 13.60
C ASP A 63 -4.47 2.39 13.22
N ARG A 64 -4.05 1.22 12.70
CA ARG A 64 -4.94 0.14 12.22
C ARG A 64 -5.85 0.53 11.03
N THR A 65 -5.58 1.66 10.39
CA THR A 65 -6.28 2.14 9.20
C THR A 65 -5.31 2.05 8.02
N PHE A 66 -5.73 1.37 6.96
CA PHE A 66 -5.00 1.36 5.71
C PHE A 66 -5.05 2.75 5.11
N PHE A 67 -3.94 3.20 4.55
CA PHE A 67 -3.88 4.42 3.77
C PHE A 67 -3.27 4.13 2.41
N TRP A 68 -3.66 4.90 1.41
CA TRP A 68 -2.94 4.97 0.15
C TRP A 68 -3.12 6.34 -0.49
N THR A 69 -2.16 6.68 -1.34
CA THR A 69 -2.19 7.93 -2.09
C THR A 69 -1.56 7.77 -3.47
N TRP A 70 -2.15 8.49 -4.40
CA TRP A 70 -1.71 8.67 -5.78
C TRP A 70 -1.15 10.10 -5.93
N ASP A 71 -0.47 10.37 -7.03
CA ASP A 71 -0.06 11.73 -7.42
C ASP A 71 0.75 12.45 -6.32
N GLU A 72 1.81 11.82 -5.83
CA GLU A 72 2.73 12.39 -4.83
C GLU A 72 2.10 12.83 -3.49
N GLY A 73 0.93 12.31 -3.11
CA GLY A 73 0.32 12.63 -1.82
C GLY A 73 -0.89 13.56 -1.89
N VAL A 74 -1.32 13.97 -3.10
CA VAL A 74 -2.43 14.92 -3.26
C VAL A 74 -3.78 14.27 -2.90
N SER A 75 -4.02 13.03 -3.35
CA SER A 75 -5.24 12.31 -3.02
C SER A 75 -4.96 11.26 -1.95
N ASN A 76 -5.41 11.50 -0.71
CA ASN A 76 -5.24 10.57 0.41
C ASN A 76 -6.52 9.79 0.67
N HIS A 77 -6.42 8.47 0.68
CA HIS A 77 -7.54 7.56 0.89
C HIS A 77 -7.27 6.67 2.10
N TYR A 78 -8.36 6.26 2.76
CA TYR A 78 -8.29 5.48 3.98
C TYR A 78 -9.36 4.40 4.02
N ALA A 79 -9.03 3.22 4.55
CA ALA A 79 -10.01 2.15 4.78
C ALA A 79 -9.62 1.33 6.02
N LYS A 80 -10.62 0.83 6.75
CA LYS A 80 -10.40 -0.19 7.80
C LYS A 80 -10.38 -1.60 7.23
N ASP A 81 -10.98 -1.80 6.07
CA ASP A 81 -11.14 -3.08 5.40
C ASP A 81 -10.02 -3.31 4.37
N ALA A 82 -9.39 -4.49 4.46
CA ALA A 82 -8.30 -4.90 3.58
C ALA A 82 -8.79 -5.21 2.15
N ALA A 83 -10.01 -5.72 2.00
CA ALA A 83 -10.56 -6.04 0.70
C ALA A 83 -10.81 -4.77 -0.11
N THR A 84 -11.34 -3.73 0.52
CA THR A 84 -11.52 -2.40 -0.08
C THR A 84 -10.19 -1.81 -0.55
N MET A 85 -9.17 -1.77 0.31
CA MET A 85 -7.83 -1.28 -0.06
C MET A 85 -7.27 -2.06 -1.25
N THR A 86 -7.20 -3.39 -1.13
CA THR A 86 -6.64 -4.28 -2.16
C THR A 86 -7.33 -4.08 -3.49
N ARG A 87 -8.67 -4.08 -3.50
CA ARG A 87 -9.47 -3.92 -4.72
C ARG A 87 -9.18 -2.59 -5.39
N VAL A 88 -9.26 -1.48 -4.66
CA VAL A 88 -9.07 -0.14 -5.23
C VAL A 88 -7.65 0.04 -5.76
N ILE A 89 -6.64 -0.37 -5.00
CA ILE A 89 -5.24 -0.24 -5.43
C ILE A 89 -4.98 -1.05 -6.70
N LEU A 90 -5.42 -2.31 -6.76
CA LEU A 90 -5.18 -3.16 -7.92
C LEU A 90 -5.99 -2.71 -9.14
N GLU A 91 -7.22 -2.25 -8.96
CA GLU A 91 -8.04 -1.70 -10.04
C GLU A 91 -7.40 -0.45 -10.66
N GLU A 92 -6.92 0.49 -9.83
CA GLU A 92 -6.31 1.73 -10.33
C GLU A 92 -4.93 1.46 -10.94
N LEU A 93 -4.08 0.65 -10.32
CA LEU A 93 -2.80 0.24 -10.93
C LEU A 93 -3.03 -0.41 -12.30
N ARG A 94 -4.05 -1.26 -12.45
CA ARG A 94 -4.39 -1.87 -13.74
C ARG A 94 -4.92 -0.84 -14.73
N ARG A 95 -5.81 0.06 -14.29
CA ARG A 95 -6.40 1.11 -15.12
C ARG A 95 -5.34 2.03 -15.74
N PHE A 96 -4.27 2.31 -15.02
CA PHE A 96 -3.14 3.10 -15.51
C PHE A 96 -2.02 2.28 -16.18
N GLY A 97 -2.20 0.96 -16.32
CA GLY A 97 -1.23 0.08 -16.99
C GLY A 97 0.05 -0.19 -16.18
N HIS A 98 -0.01 -0.01 -14.85
CA HIS A 98 1.11 -0.25 -13.94
C HIS A 98 1.22 -1.70 -13.48
N VAL A 99 0.15 -2.49 -13.64
CA VAL A 99 0.18 -3.95 -13.44
C VAL A 99 -0.50 -4.67 -14.60
N VAL A 100 -0.04 -5.89 -14.90
CA VAL A 100 -0.58 -6.79 -15.94
C VAL A 100 -1.54 -7.84 -15.39
#